data_AF-A0A960XUR5-F1
#
_entry.id   AF-A0A960XUR5-F1
#
_cell.length_a   1.000
_cell.length_b   1.000
_cell.length_c   1.000
_cell.angle_alpha   90.00
_cell.angle_beta   90.00
_cell.angle_gamma   90.00
#
_symmetry.space_group_name_H-M   'P 1'
#
loop_
_entity.id
_entity.type
_entity.pdbx_description
1 polymer ?
#
loop_
_entity_poly.entity_id
_entity_poly.type
_entity_poly.pdbx_seq_one_letter_code
_entity_poly.pdbx_strand_id
1 'polypeptide(L)'
;HHFELPAPHDRLEIESLLKVHNLPLDLPAEVLAADLGEYNDISIREQVWTFLQESRWVSYHPEVWRQAVDVTDGVASIHAKTTAIMRWIHDEFTYESGVTSVNTHPEEVFAIRRGVCQDFTHVMIAMCRSIGIAARYASGYLYNGPRDHLLGSQASHAWCEVFLPGGGWIGYDPTNATMADDRYVKVAVGRDYDDVAPVVGSYVGSAQVRMEVAVSVERL
;
A
#
# COMPACT_ATOMS: atom_id res chain seq x y z
N HIS A 1 11.48 0.64 17.29
CA HIS A 1 12.00 1.02 18.62
C HIS A 1 10.82 1.11 19.59
N HIS A 2 10.96 0.63 20.83
CA HIS A 2 9.94 0.78 21.87
C HIS A 2 10.53 1.67 22.98
N PHE A 3 9.80 2.70 23.40
CA PHE A 3 10.19 3.57 24.50
C PHE A 3 8.95 3.87 25.35
N GLU A 4 9.17 4.10 26.63
CA GLU A 4 8.13 4.46 27.59
C GLU A 4 8.58 5.71 28.34
N LEU A 5 7.69 6.70 28.45
CA LEU A 5 7.93 7.95 29.17
C LEU A 5 6.92 8.06 30.33
N PRO A 6 7.22 7.46 31.49
CA PRO A 6 6.29 7.41 32.62
C PRO A 6 6.18 8.74 33.38
N ALA A 7 7.15 9.65 33.22
CA ALA A 7 7.13 10.96 33.85
C ALA A 7 6.12 11.89 33.16
N PRO A 8 5.38 12.73 33.90
CA PRO A 8 4.51 13.75 33.31
C PRO A 8 5.29 14.66 32.35
N HIS A 9 4.74 14.87 31.17
CA HIS A 9 5.30 15.75 30.14
C HIS A 9 4.16 16.45 29.41
N ASP A 10 4.44 17.63 28.88
CA ASP A 10 3.53 18.45 28.09
C ASP A 10 3.76 18.31 26.57
N ARG A 11 4.94 17.81 26.17
CA ARG A 11 5.34 17.61 24.78
C ARG A 11 6.17 16.34 24.62
N LEU A 12 5.89 15.60 23.54
CA LEU A 12 6.72 14.52 23.02
C LEU A 12 7.09 14.87 21.58
N GLU A 13 8.38 14.81 21.26
CA GLU A 13 8.89 15.05 19.91
C GLU A 13 9.75 13.87 19.47
N ILE A 14 9.51 13.38 18.27
CA ILE A 14 10.23 12.27 17.66
C ILE A 14 10.77 12.77 16.33
N GLU A 15 12.11 12.84 16.22
CA GLU A 15 12.80 13.25 15.00
C GLU A 15 13.55 12.06 14.40
N SER A 16 13.47 11.90 13.08
CA SER A 16 14.19 10.88 12.33
C SER A 16 14.76 11.48 11.06
N LEU A 17 16.07 11.33 10.86
CA LEU A 17 16.76 11.76 9.64
C LEU A 17 17.37 10.54 8.95
N LEU A 18 17.04 10.37 7.67
CA LEU A 18 17.41 9.20 6.88
C LEU A 18 17.98 9.66 5.53
N LYS A 19 19.06 9.02 5.09
CA LYS A 19 19.54 9.13 3.71
C LYS A 19 19.35 7.79 3.03
N VAL A 20 18.52 7.75 1.99
CA VAL A 20 18.13 6.54 1.29
C VAL A 20 18.64 6.58 -0.15
N HIS A 21 19.07 5.44 -0.67
CA HIS A 21 19.46 5.27 -2.07
C HIS A 21 18.60 4.17 -2.69
N ASN A 22 17.64 4.58 -3.53
CA ASN A 22 16.79 3.65 -4.27
C ASN A 22 17.44 3.26 -5.60
N LEU A 23 17.26 2.00 -5.99
CA LEU A 23 17.66 1.54 -7.32
C LEU A 23 16.50 1.75 -8.30
N PRO A 24 16.78 2.08 -9.56
CA PRO A 24 15.74 2.14 -10.58
C PRO A 24 15.08 0.77 -10.75
N LEU A 25 13.78 0.78 -11.02
CA LEU A 25 13.02 -0.43 -11.30
C LEU A 25 13.31 -0.88 -12.75
N ASP A 26 14.01 -2.01 -12.89
CA ASP A 26 14.26 -2.66 -14.17
C ASP A 26 13.83 -4.13 -14.06
N LEU A 27 12.81 -4.52 -14.83
CA LEU A 27 12.19 -5.84 -14.76
C LEU A 27 12.36 -6.57 -16.09
N PRO A 28 13.03 -7.74 -16.11
CA PRO A 28 13.13 -8.57 -17.30
C PRO A 28 11.77 -8.98 -17.86
N ALA A 29 11.70 -9.21 -19.18
CA ALA A 29 10.45 -9.57 -19.86
C ALA A 29 9.83 -10.86 -19.30
N GLU A 30 10.67 -11.83 -18.93
CA GLU A 30 10.28 -13.08 -18.28
C GLU A 30 9.56 -12.85 -16.93
N VAL A 31 10.02 -11.88 -16.13
CA VAL A 31 9.35 -11.51 -14.86
C VAL A 31 7.98 -10.87 -15.11
N LEU A 32 7.88 -10.04 -16.15
CA LEU A 32 6.61 -9.40 -16.54
C LEU A 32 5.61 -10.40 -17.16
N ALA A 33 6.11 -11.50 -17.72
CA ALA A 33 5.32 -12.56 -18.32
C ALA A 33 4.86 -13.63 -17.30
N ALA A 34 5.42 -13.65 -16.08
CA ALA A 34 5.11 -14.62 -15.04
C ALA A 34 3.61 -14.72 -14.74
N ASP A 35 3.10 -15.94 -14.60
CA ASP A 35 1.69 -16.24 -14.34
C ASP A 35 1.45 -16.87 -12.97
N LEU A 36 0.17 -17.04 -12.61
CA LEU A 36 -0.23 -17.61 -11.32
C LEU A 36 0.19 -19.07 -11.13
N GLY A 37 0.46 -19.79 -12.23
CA GLY A 37 0.92 -21.18 -12.19
C GLY A 37 2.28 -21.33 -11.52
N GLU A 38 3.13 -20.30 -11.56
CA GLU A 38 4.43 -20.29 -10.88
C GLU A 38 4.32 -20.35 -9.35
N TYR A 39 3.19 -19.93 -8.76
CA TYR A 39 2.94 -20.07 -7.31
C TYR A 39 2.72 -21.52 -6.86
N ASN A 40 2.70 -22.49 -7.79
CA ASN A 40 2.69 -23.92 -7.44
C ASN A 40 4.06 -24.42 -6.99
N ASP A 41 5.14 -23.68 -7.26
CA ASP A 41 6.44 -23.96 -6.66
C ASP A 41 6.37 -23.72 -5.14
N ILE A 42 6.71 -24.74 -4.35
CA ILE A 42 6.61 -24.71 -2.89
C ILE A 42 7.48 -23.58 -2.30
N SER A 43 8.67 -23.34 -2.87
CA SER A 43 9.58 -22.32 -2.39
C SER A 43 9.02 -20.91 -2.57
N ILE A 44 8.26 -20.68 -3.65
CA ILE A 44 7.53 -19.43 -3.88
C ILE A 44 6.32 -19.38 -2.95
N ARG A 45 5.54 -20.46 -2.91
CA ARG A 45 4.29 -20.53 -2.15
C ARG A 45 4.50 -20.23 -0.67
N GLU A 46 5.55 -20.76 -0.05
CA GLU A 46 5.89 -20.49 1.35
C GLU A 46 6.18 -19.01 1.60
N GLN A 47 6.85 -18.32 0.68
CA GLN A 47 7.17 -16.89 0.82
C GLN A 47 5.93 -16.00 0.74
N VAL A 48 4.95 -16.39 -0.07
CA VAL A 48 3.78 -15.56 -0.37
C VAL A 48 2.53 -15.96 0.40
N TRP A 49 2.52 -17.12 1.07
CA TRP A 49 1.33 -17.70 1.68
C TRP A 49 0.56 -16.74 2.57
N THR A 50 1.27 -16.03 3.47
CA THR A 50 0.69 -15.03 4.39
C THR A 50 -0.01 -13.90 3.65
N PHE A 51 0.50 -13.51 2.48
CA PHE A 51 -0.01 -12.40 1.67
C PHE A 51 -1.01 -12.84 0.60
N LEU A 52 -1.38 -14.12 0.61
CA LEU A 52 -2.55 -14.61 -0.09
C LEU A 52 -3.79 -14.56 0.81
N GLN A 53 -3.63 -14.61 2.14
CA GLN A 53 -4.73 -14.69 3.11
C GLN A 53 -5.47 -13.37 3.32
N GLU A 54 -6.69 -13.46 3.87
CA GLU A 54 -7.40 -12.32 4.44
C GLU A 54 -6.63 -11.70 5.62
N SER A 55 -6.92 -10.43 5.88
CA SER A 55 -6.51 -9.71 7.06
C SER A 55 -7.61 -8.72 7.49
N ARG A 56 -7.42 -7.94 8.56
CA ARG A 56 -8.48 -7.13 9.15
C ARG A 56 -9.10 -6.17 8.14
N TRP A 57 -8.25 -5.51 7.36
CA TRP A 57 -8.65 -4.53 6.34
C TRP A 57 -8.59 -5.11 4.93
N VAL A 58 -8.57 -6.44 4.78
CA VAL A 58 -8.52 -7.10 3.47
C VAL A 58 -9.29 -8.41 3.57
N SER A 59 -10.59 -8.36 3.29
CA SER A 59 -11.48 -9.52 3.28
C SER A 59 -11.88 -9.91 1.85
N TYR A 60 -12.30 -11.16 1.65
CA TYR A 60 -12.83 -11.65 0.40
C TYR A 60 -14.30 -11.30 0.26
N HIS A 61 -14.57 -10.09 -0.20
CA HIS A 61 -15.93 -9.67 -0.53
C HIS A 61 -16.32 -10.14 -1.95
N PRO A 62 -17.49 -10.78 -2.17
CA PRO A 62 -17.88 -11.29 -3.47
C PRO A 62 -17.92 -10.24 -4.58
N GLU A 63 -18.31 -9.00 -4.26
CA GLU A 63 -18.34 -7.90 -5.24
C GLU A 63 -16.94 -7.46 -5.66
N VAL A 64 -16.00 -7.41 -4.70
CA VAL A 64 -14.59 -7.08 -4.95
C VAL A 64 -13.94 -8.17 -5.80
N TRP A 65 -14.20 -9.44 -5.46
CA TRP A 65 -13.75 -10.58 -6.26
C TRP A 65 -14.31 -10.54 -7.69
N ARG A 66 -15.62 -10.33 -7.83
CA ARG A 66 -16.26 -10.26 -9.14
C ARG A 66 -15.64 -9.17 -10.00
N GLN A 67 -15.44 -7.98 -9.44
CA GLN A 67 -14.82 -6.87 -10.16
C GLN A 67 -13.37 -7.18 -10.53
N ALA A 68 -12.61 -7.86 -9.66
CA ALA A 68 -11.25 -8.28 -9.97
C ALA A 68 -11.21 -9.30 -11.13
N VAL A 69 -12.17 -10.22 -11.19
CA VAL A 69 -12.34 -11.14 -12.32
C VAL A 69 -12.67 -10.36 -13.60
N ASP A 70 -13.67 -9.47 -13.55
CA ASP A 70 -14.13 -8.71 -14.72
C ASP A 70 -13.01 -7.81 -15.30
N VAL A 71 -12.24 -7.14 -14.44
CA VAL A 71 -11.12 -6.25 -14.85
C VAL A 71 -9.93 -7.02 -15.42
N THR A 72 -9.78 -8.29 -15.03
CA THR A 72 -8.63 -9.12 -15.44
C THR A 72 -8.97 -10.22 -16.43
N ASP A 73 -10.18 -10.17 -17.02
CA ASP A 73 -10.62 -11.14 -18.02
C ASP A 73 -9.71 -11.13 -19.25
N GLY A 74 -9.36 -12.31 -19.74
CA GLY A 74 -8.42 -12.50 -20.86
C GLY A 74 -6.96 -12.06 -20.58
N VAL A 75 -6.63 -11.55 -19.39
CA VAL A 75 -5.27 -11.13 -19.03
C VAL A 75 -4.52 -12.30 -18.38
N ALA A 76 -3.35 -12.66 -18.91
CA ALA A 76 -2.61 -13.84 -18.45
C ALA A 76 -1.67 -13.57 -17.27
N SER A 77 -0.73 -12.63 -17.42
CA SER A 77 0.38 -12.47 -16.45
C SER A 77 -0.04 -11.72 -15.18
N ILE A 78 0.64 -12.01 -14.07
CA ILE A 78 0.41 -11.35 -12.77
C ILE A 78 0.60 -9.84 -12.90
N HIS A 79 1.66 -9.40 -13.59
CA HIS A 79 1.94 -7.99 -13.81
C HIS A 79 0.81 -7.30 -14.59
N ALA A 80 0.35 -7.91 -15.68
CA ALA A 80 -0.71 -7.31 -16.51
C ALA A 80 -2.04 -7.25 -15.75
N LYS A 81 -2.39 -8.30 -15.00
CA LYS A 81 -3.59 -8.31 -14.14
C LYS A 81 -3.53 -7.21 -13.08
N THR A 82 -2.39 -7.10 -12.38
CA THR A 82 -2.16 -6.10 -11.34
C THR A 82 -2.23 -4.68 -11.92
N THR A 83 -1.66 -4.46 -13.11
CA THR A 83 -1.72 -3.18 -13.82
C THR A 83 -3.14 -2.80 -14.22
N ALA A 84 -3.95 -3.77 -14.67
CA ALA A 84 -5.36 -3.55 -15.00
C ALA A 84 -6.17 -3.15 -13.75
N ILE A 85 -5.98 -3.85 -12.63
CA ILE A 85 -6.60 -3.50 -11.34
C ILE A 85 -6.21 -2.10 -10.89
N MET A 86 -4.91 -1.78 -10.90
CA MET A 86 -4.37 -0.47 -10.50
C MET A 86 -5.02 0.67 -11.29
N ARG A 87 -5.08 0.53 -12.63
CA ARG A 87 -5.69 1.53 -13.51
C ARG A 87 -7.19 1.65 -13.29
N TRP A 88 -7.89 0.53 -13.15
CA TRP A 88 -9.32 0.55 -12.88
C TRP A 88 -9.64 1.30 -11.57
N ILE A 89 -8.88 1.08 -10.50
CA ILE A 89 -9.07 1.82 -9.25
C ILE A 89 -8.80 3.31 -9.47
N HIS A 90 -7.69 3.66 -10.12
CA HIS A 90 -7.36 5.06 -10.41
C HIS A 90 -8.47 5.78 -11.20
N ASP A 91 -9.07 5.10 -12.19
CA ASP A 91 -10.05 5.70 -13.08
C ASP A 91 -11.46 5.77 -12.46
N GLU A 92 -11.82 4.78 -11.63
CA GLU A 92 -13.17 4.69 -11.04
C GLU A 92 -13.29 5.33 -9.65
N PHE A 93 -12.17 5.58 -8.96
CA PHE A 93 -12.16 6.11 -7.60
C PHE A 93 -11.71 7.57 -7.60
N THR A 94 -12.37 8.39 -6.78
CA THR A 94 -12.02 9.80 -6.61
C THR A 94 -11.20 9.99 -5.34
N TYR A 95 -9.99 10.55 -5.47
CA TYR A 95 -9.15 10.89 -4.32
C TYR A 95 -9.76 12.07 -3.55
N GLU A 96 -10.14 11.83 -2.29
CA GLU A 96 -10.78 12.83 -1.45
C GLU A 96 -10.46 12.61 0.03
N SER A 97 -9.94 13.64 0.68
CA SER A 97 -9.65 13.61 2.12
C SER A 97 -10.90 13.91 2.95
N GLY A 98 -11.07 13.19 4.06
CA GLY A 98 -12.16 13.43 5.03
C GLY A 98 -13.47 12.69 4.75
N VAL A 99 -13.56 11.92 3.67
CA VAL A 99 -14.70 11.01 3.41
C VAL A 99 -14.57 9.66 4.11
N THR A 100 -13.36 9.28 4.49
CA THR A 100 -13.01 8.03 5.18
C THR A 100 -12.22 8.33 6.44
N SER A 101 -12.08 7.33 7.30
CA SER A 101 -11.24 7.36 8.49
C SER A 101 -10.32 6.14 8.51
N VAL A 102 -9.33 6.12 9.41
CA VAL A 102 -8.45 4.95 9.59
C VAL A 102 -9.19 3.64 9.94
N ASN A 103 -10.47 3.73 10.33
CA ASN A 103 -11.32 2.59 10.65
C ASN A 103 -12.31 2.21 9.53
N THR A 104 -12.28 2.90 8.38
CA THR A 104 -13.19 2.62 7.27
C THR A 104 -12.75 1.35 6.56
N HIS A 105 -13.67 0.40 6.38
CA HIS A 105 -13.36 -0.87 5.74
C HIS A 105 -13.33 -0.76 4.19
N PRO A 106 -12.53 -1.58 3.49
CA PRO A 106 -12.37 -1.48 2.04
C PRO A 106 -13.67 -1.71 1.26
N GLU A 107 -14.59 -2.54 1.75
CA GLU A 107 -15.89 -2.75 1.13
C GLU A 107 -16.75 -1.48 1.13
N GLU A 108 -16.63 -0.65 2.16
CA GLU A 108 -17.31 0.65 2.22
C GLU A 108 -16.70 1.60 1.18
N VAL A 109 -15.36 1.65 1.12
CA VAL A 109 -14.61 2.43 0.13
C VAL A 109 -14.97 1.98 -1.29
N PHE A 110 -15.06 0.67 -1.52
CA PHE A 110 -15.41 0.09 -2.81
C PHE A 110 -16.81 0.51 -3.26
N ALA A 111 -17.77 0.58 -2.32
CA ALA A 111 -19.12 1.02 -2.61
C ALA A 111 -19.21 2.53 -2.90
N ILE A 112 -18.50 3.38 -2.14
CA ILE A 112 -18.55 4.83 -2.32
C ILE A 112 -17.59 5.37 -3.39
N ARG A 113 -16.58 4.57 -3.77
CA ARG A 113 -15.50 4.86 -4.72
C ARG A 113 -14.77 6.18 -4.46
N ARG A 114 -14.59 6.52 -3.20
CA ARG A 114 -13.98 7.77 -2.72
C ARG A 114 -13.13 7.48 -1.49
N GLY A 115 -11.96 8.09 -1.40
CA GLY A 115 -11.03 7.85 -0.28
C GLY A 115 -9.64 8.41 -0.54
N VAL A 116 -8.68 7.97 0.25
CA VAL A 116 -7.27 8.37 0.16
C VAL A 116 -6.37 7.18 -0.24
N CYS A 117 -5.06 7.41 -0.33
CA CYS A 117 -4.08 6.41 -0.77
C CYS A 117 -4.10 5.11 0.06
N GLN A 118 -4.37 5.19 1.36
CA GLN A 118 -4.59 4.03 2.22
C GLN A 118 -5.76 3.16 1.73
N ASP A 119 -6.90 3.80 1.47
CA ASP A 119 -8.14 3.13 1.08
C ASP A 119 -7.96 2.42 -0.28
N PHE A 120 -7.38 3.11 -1.25
CA PHE A 120 -7.15 2.56 -2.59
C PHE A 120 -6.16 1.39 -2.55
N THR A 121 -5.15 1.48 -1.68
CA THR A 121 -4.20 0.39 -1.45
C THR A 121 -4.89 -0.84 -0.87
N HIS A 122 -5.76 -0.69 0.14
CA HIS A 122 -6.51 -1.83 0.68
C HIS A 122 -7.44 -2.46 -0.34
N VAL A 123 -8.18 -1.66 -1.12
CA VAL A 123 -9.03 -2.16 -2.21
C VAL A 123 -8.20 -2.94 -3.24
N MET A 124 -7.06 -2.40 -3.65
CA MET A 124 -6.16 -3.07 -4.60
C MET A 124 -5.67 -4.42 -4.06
N ILE A 125 -5.23 -4.47 -2.79
CA ILE A 125 -4.79 -5.71 -2.16
C ILE A 125 -5.94 -6.72 -2.08
N ALA A 126 -7.15 -6.29 -1.71
CA ALA A 126 -8.32 -7.15 -1.66
C ALA A 126 -8.67 -7.74 -3.04
N MET A 127 -8.64 -6.92 -4.10
CA MET A 127 -8.84 -7.39 -5.47
C MET A 127 -7.78 -8.41 -5.87
N CYS A 128 -6.49 -8.10 -5.67
CA CYS A 128 -5.38 -9.02 -5.98
C CYS A 128 -5.51 -10.36 -5.24
N ARG A 129 -5.66 -10.33 -3.91
CA ARG A 129 -5.71 -11.55 -3.10
C ARG A 129 -6.94 -12.40 -3.43
N SER A 130 -8.07 -11.78 -3.73
CA SER A 130 -9.30 -12.50 -4.10
C SER A 130 -9.16 -13.37 -5.36
N ILE A 131 -8.23 -13.03 -6.26
CA ILE A 131 -7.92 -13.79 -7.48
C ILE A 131 -6.59 -14.55 -7.39
N GLY A 132 -6.04 -14.72 -6.19
CA GLY A 132 -4.84 -15.52 -5.93
C GLY A 132 -3.51 -14.82 -6.22
N ILE A 133 -3.50 -13.50 -6.42
CA ILE A 133 -2.27 -12.71 -6.55
C ILE A 133 -1.80 -12.32 -5.14
N ALA A 134 -0.55 -12.64 -4.81
CA ALA A 134 0.00 -12.30 -3.50
C ALA A 134 0.32 -10.81 -3.45
N ALA A 135 -0.35 -10.11 -2.53
CA ALA A 135 -0.28 -8.67 -2.41
C ALA A 135 -0.09 -8.27 -0.95
N ARG A 136 0.73 -7.26 -0.68
CA ARG A 136 1.01 -6.74 0.66
C ARG A 136 0.92 -5.22 0.69
N TYR A 137 0.64 -4.69 1.88
CA TYR A 137 0.56 -3.26 2.11
C TYR A 137 1.96 -2.72 2.33
N ALA A 138 2.33 -1.66 1.63
CA ALA A 138 3.55 -0.92 1.85
C ALA A 138 3.23 0.53 2.23
N SER A 139 3.98 1.05 3.20
CA SER A 139 3.88 2.44 3.63
C SER A 139 5.24 3.09 3.68
N GLY A 140 5.26 4.39 3.42
CA GLY A 140 6.46 5.19 3.54
C GLY A 140 6.25 6.58 3.00
N TYR A 141 7.23 7.10 2.28
CA TYR A 141 7.22 8.46 1.77
C TYR A 141 7.27 8.48 0.25
N LEU A 142 6.63 9.49 -0.33
CA LEU A 142 6.61 9.71 -1.78
C LEU A 142 7.27 11.06 -2.08
N TYR A 143 8.35 11.03 -2.86
CA TYR A 143 8.95 12.25 -3.38
C TYR A 143 8.14 12.78 -4.57
N ASN A 144 7.39 13.85 -4.35
CA ASN A 144 6.52 14.45 -5.36
C ASN A 144 7.18 15.58 -6.19
N GLY A 145 8.44 15.89 -5.91
CA GLY A 145 9.15 17.01 -6.53
C GLY A 145 8.53 18.39 -6.22
N PRO A 146 9.06 19.47 -6.82
CA PRO A 146 8.64 20.84 -6.53
C PRO A 146 7.31 21.28 -7.20
N ARG A 147 6.58 20.39 -7.88
CA ARG A 147 5.36 20.75 -8.65
C ARG A 147 4.17 19.81 -8.42
N ASP A 148 4.14 19.04 -7.33
CA ASP A 148 3.00 18.19 -6.93
C ASP A 148 2.28 17.47 -8.10
N HIS A 149 3.00 16.66 -8.89
CA HIS A 149 2.38 15.96 -10.03
C HIS A 149 1.66 14.66 -9.63
N LEU A 150 1.97 14.11 -8.45
CA LEU A 150 1.35 12.92 -7.89
C LEU A 150 0.36 13.30 -6.78
N LEU A 151 -0.71 12.53 -6.65
CA LEU A 151 -1.65 12.59 -5.55
C LEU A 151 -1.09 11.82 -4.34
N GLY A 152 -1.16 12.44 -3.17
CA GLY A 152 -0.63 11.88 -1.93
C GLY A 152 -0.10 12.98 -1.01
N SER A 153 0.01 12.68 0.29
CA SER A 153 0.64 13.59 1.25
C SER A 153 2.17 13.41 1.20
N GLN A 154 2.94 14.49 1.27
CA GLN A 154 4.39 14.39 1.52
C GLN A 154 4.69 13.78 2.91
N ALA A 155 3.72 13.82 3.83
CA ALA A 155 3.86 13.26 5.17
C ALA A 155 3.88 11.73 5.20
N SER A 156 3.09 11.07 4.34
CA SER A 156 3.05 9.61 4.23
C SER A 156 2.26 9.19 3.00
N HIS A 157 2.66 8.07 2.40
CA HIS A 157 2.00 7.45 1.27
C HIS A 157 1.90 5.93 1.46
N ALA A 158 0.89 5.34 0.84
CA ALA A 158 0.65 3.91 0.85
C ALA A 158 0.49 3.39 -0.58
N TRP A 159 0.99 2.19 -0.83
CA TRP A 159 0.86 1.50 -2.11
C TRP A 159 0.81 -0.01 -1.91
N CYS A 160 0.39 -0.73 -2.96
CA CYS A 160 0.30 -2.17 -2.97
C CYS A 160 1.61 -2.76 -3.50
N GLU A 161 2.18 -3.77 -2.85
CA GLU A 161 3.26 -4.57 -3.43
C GLU A 161 2.77 -5.95 -3.81
N VAL A 162 3.07 -6.37 -5.04
CA VAL A 162 2.72 -7.69 -5.58
C VAL A 162 3.99 -8.50 -5.81
N PHE A 163 3.95 -9.79 -5.46
CA PHE A 163 5.06 -10.69 -5.71
C PHE A 163 5.06 -11.18 -7.17
N LEU A 164 6.06 -10.78 -7.95
CA LEU A 164 6.34 -11.33 -9.26
C LEU A 164 7.42 -12.42 -9.14
N PRO A 165 7.15 -13.66 -9.56
CA PRO A 165 8.18 -14.71 -9.66
C PRO A 165 9.41 -14.21 -10.41
N GLY A 166 10.61 -14.46 -9.87
CA GLY A 166 11.87 -13.96 -10.41
C GLY A 166 12.16 -12.45 -10.17
N GLY A 167 11.15 -11.63 -9.87
CA GLY A 167 11.29 -10.19 -9.60
C GLY A 167 11.13 -9.78 -8.14
N GLY A 168 10.53 -10.62 -7.30
CA GLY A 168 10.23 -10.32 -5.90
C GLY A 168 9.04 -9.38 -5.75
N TRP A 169 9.06 -8.55 -4.70
CA TRP A 169 7.95 -7.65 -4.36
C TRP A 169 8.05 -6.32 -5.10
N ILE A 170 7.10 -6.08 -6.01
CA ILE A 170 7.07 -4.90 -6.89
C ILE A 170 5.89 -4.00 -6.48
N GLY A 171 6.14 -2.69 -6.35
CA GLY A 171 5.13 -1.72 -5.94
C GLY A 171 4.27 -1.22 -7.10
N TYR A 172 2.97 -1.09 -6.83
CA TYR A 172 1.93 -0.54 -7.69
C TYR A 172 1.10 0.45 -6.87
N ASP A 173 1.02 1.69 -7.36
CA ASP A 173 0.27 2.75 -6.72
C ASP A 173 -1.05 3.01 -7.46
N PRO A 174 -2.19 2.56 -6.90
CA PRO A 174 -3.51 2.82 -7.48
C PRO A 174 -3.91 4.30 -7.40
N THR A 175 -3.28 5.09 -6.54
CA THR A 175 -3.54 6.53 -6.41
C THR A 175 -3.04 7.31 -7.62
N ASN A 176 -1.95 6.86 -8.23
CA ASN A 176 -1.25 7.55 -9.30
C ASN A 176 -1.14 6.73 -10.60
N ALA A 177 -1.78 5.56 -10.65
CA ALA A 177 -1.71 4.61 -11.76
C ALA A 177 -0.28 4.32 -12.26
N THR A 178 0.68 4.22 -11.32
CA THR A 178 2.09 4.00 -11.65
C THR A 178 2.68 2.89 -10.80
N MET A 179 3.71 2.22 -11.35
CA MET A 179 4.57 1.38 -10.52
C MET A 179 5.44 2.26 -9.62
N ALA A 180 5.77 1.74 -8.44
CA ALA A 180 6.65 2.42 -7.50
C ALA A 180 8.09 2.42 -8.05
N ASP A 181 8.62 3.62 -8.28
CA ASP A 181 9.97 3.85 -8.78
C ASP A 181 10.90 4.42 -7.69
N ASP A 182 12.00 5.07 -8.09
CA ASP A 182 13.00 5.62 -7.19
C ASP A 182 12.46 6.75 -6.27
N ARG A 183 11.26 7.27 -6.54
CA ARG A 183 10.58 8.29 -5.70
C ARG A 183 9.92 7.71 -4.45
N TYR A 184 9.73 6.39 -4.37
CA TYR A 184 9.04 5.74 -3.27
C TYR A 184 10.06 5.27 -2.22
N VAL A 185 10.03 5.88 -1.04
CA VAL A 185 10.87 5.49 0.08
C VAL A 185 10.06 4.57 0.99
N LYS A 186 10.32 3.26 0.88
CA LYS A 186 9.66 2.23 1.69
C LYS A 186 10.14 2.26 3.13
N VAL A 187 9.20 2.35 4.08
CA VAL A 187 9.47 2.33 5.52
C VAL A 187 9.03 1.02 6.15
N ALA A 188 7.84 0.53 5.81
CA ALA A 188 7.28 -0.69 6.38
C ALA A 188 6.43 -1.46 5.35
N VAL A 189 6.30 -2.77 5.58
CA VAL A 189 5.41 -3.67 4.82
C VAL A 189 4.70 -4.64 5.75
N GLY A 190 3.46 -4.99 5.40
CA GLY A 190 2.61 -5.85 6.21
C GLY A 190 1.40 -6.38 5.43
N ARG A 191 0.51 -7.12 6.09
CA ARG A 191 -0.70 -7.64 5.43
C ARG A 191 -1.68 -6.52 5.14
N ASP A 192 -1.78 -5.55 6.04
CA ASP A 192 -2.60 -4.35 5.92
C ASP A 192 -2.03 -3.22 6.80
N TYR A 193 -2.83 -2.17 7.05
CA TYR A 193 -2.40 -0.99 7.80
C TYR A 193 -2.06 -1.29 9.27
N ASP A 194 -2.71 -2.27 9.91
CA ASP A 194 -2.47 -2.60 11.31
C ASP A 194 -1.04 -3.13 11.54
N ASP A 195 -0.45 -3.77 10.53
CA ASP A 195 0.91 -4.30 10.59
C ASP A 195 2.00 -3.19 10.38
N VAL A 196 1.63 -2.00 9.88
CA VAL A 196 2.60 -0.99 9.39
C VAL A 196 2.38 0.45 9.87
N ALA A 197 1.48 0.68 10.82
CA ALA A 197 1.20 2.02 11.32
C ALA A 197 2.49 2.73 11.79
N PRO A 198 2.79 3.95 11.27
CA PRO A 198 4.12 4.57 11.40
C PRO A 198 4.50 4.93 12.84
N VAL A 199 3.51 5.29 13.65
CA VAL A 199 3.64 5.46 15.10
C VAL A 199 2.42 4.84 15.76
N VAL A 200 2.65 3.85 16.62
CA VAL A 200 1.60 3.25 17.47
C VAL A 200 1.97 3.50 18.91
N GLY A 201 1.04 4.05 19.67
CA GLY A 201 1.24 4.35 21.09
C GLY A 201 -0.07 4.65 21.78
N SER A 202 -0.03 4.64 23.10
CA SER A 202 -1.15 5.11 23.93
C SER A 202 -0.67 6.27 24.78
N TYR A 203 -1.55 7.25 24.96
CA TYR A 203 -1.34 8.36 25.88
C TYR A 203 -2.36 8.25 27.01
N VAL A 204 -1.90 8.47 28.25
CA VAL A 204 -2.77 8.52 29.43
C VAL A 204 -2.65 9.89 30.05
N GLY A 205 -3.74 10.64 30.03
CA GLY A 205 -3.85 11.96 30.65
C GLY A 205 -5.22 12.59 30.37
N SER A 206 -5.55 13.66 31.10
CA SER A 206 -6.85 14.34 31.02
C SER A 206 -6.87 15.52 30.06
N ALA A 207 -5.73 15.87 29.44
CA ALA A 207 -5.60 16.99 28.53
C ALA A 207 -6.06 16.65 27.10
N GLN A 208 -6.55 17.66 26.38
CA GLN A 208 -6.75 17.52 24.93
C GLN A 208 -5.38 17.40 24.25
N VAL A 209 -5.19 16.33 23.50
CA VAL A 209 -3.93 16.05 22.78
C VAL A 209 -4.07 16.53 21.34
N ARG A 210 -3.06 17.24 20.85
CA ARG A 210 -2.90 17.58 19.43
C ARG A 210 -1.63 16.90 18.93
N MET A 211 -1.75 16.15 17.83
CA MET A 211 -0.61 15.54 17.15
C MET A 211 -0.33 16.32 15.87
N GLU A 212 0.93 16.67 15.66
CA GLU A 212 1.40 17.29 14.43
C GLU A 212 2.48 16.39 13.83
N VAL A 213 2.37 16.14 12.53
CA VAL A 213 3.32 15.32 11.79
C VAL A 213 3.80 16.15 10.59
N ALA A 214 5.10 16.31 10.48
CA ALA A 214 5.74 16.98 9.36
C ALA A 214 6.84 16.07 8.80
N VAL A 215 6.87 15.91 7.48
CA VAL A 215 7.91 15.16 6.77
C VAL A 215 8.33 15.99 5.57
N SER A 216 9.64 16.05 5.34
CA SER A 216 10.23 16.57 4.12
C SER A 216 11.01 15.45 3.44
N VAL A 217 10.83 15.30 2.13
CA VAL A 217 11.62 14.41 1.30
C VAL A 217 12.29 15.23 0.22
N GLU A 218 13.62 15.18 0.17
CA GLU A 218 14.42 15.95 -0.77
C GLU A 218 15.33 15.02 -1.58
N ARG A 219 15.45 15.31 -2.88
CA ARG A 219 16.40 14.62 -3.76
C ARG A 219 17.77 15.31 -3.62
N LEU A 220 18.76 14.54 -3.17
CA LEU A 220 20.16 14.97 -3.02
C LEU A 220 20.96 14.85 -4.31
#